data_AF-A0A7Y4L0N3-F1
#
_entry.id   AF-A0A7Y4L0N3-F1
#
_cell.length_a   1.000
_cell.length_b   1.000
_cell.length_c   1.000
_cell.angle_alpha   90.00
_cell.angle_beta   90.00
_cell.angle_gamma   90.00
#
_symmetry.space_group_name_H-M   'P 1'
#
loop_
_entity.id
_entity.type
_entity.pdbx_description
1 polymer ?
#
loop_
_entity_poly.entity_id
_entity_poly.type
_entity_poly.pdbx_seq_one_letter_code
_entity_poly.pdbx_strand_id
1 'polypeptide(L)' 'MNLRVRVVHYGQAHWYADIDDADDPQPDDPFWYVDRCRTQAQALDAACTELSALSKRARRGDHLHRVLEITGVAV' A
#
# COMPACT_ATOMS: atom_id res chain seq x y z
N MET A 1 -7.66 5.23 -11.68
CA MET A 1 -7.08 4.54 -10.51
C MET A 1 -7.88 4.88 -9.30
N ASN A 2 -8.35 3.86 -8.59
CA ASN A 2 -9.14 3.98 -7.38
C ASN A 2 -8.29 3.47 -6.21
N LEU A 3 -7.43 4.33 -5.66
CA LEU A 3 -6.51 3.91 -4.60
C LEU A 3 -7.25 3.47 -3.33
N ARG A 4 -7.00 2.24 -2.89
CA ARG A 4 -7.57 1.63 -1.68
C ARG A 4 -6.44 1.30 -0.71
N VAL A 5 -6.61 1.71 0.55
CA VAL A 5 -5.80 1.24 1.67
C VAL A 5 -6.41 -0.04 2.22
N ARG A 6 -5.56 -1.04 2.49
CA ARG A 6 -5.91 -2.19 3.33
C ARG A 6 -5.03 -2.19 4.55
N VAL A 7 -5.62 -2.41 5.72
CA VAL A 7 -4.89 -2.61 6.98
C VAL A 7 -5.28 -3.97 7.51
N VAL A 8 -4.29 -4.85 7.67
CA VAL A 8 -4.49 -6.25 8.04
C VAL A 8 -3.63 -6.57 9.24
N HIS A 9 -4.17 -7.36 10.16
CA HIS A 9 -3.39 -7.95 11.24
C HIS A 9 -2.93 -9.33 10.78
N TYR A 10 -1.61 -9.57 10.73
CA TYR A 10 -1.04 -10.79 10.15
C TYR A 10 0.03 -11.43 11.07
N GLY A 11 0.11 -12.76 11.04
CA GLY A 11 1.19 -13.53 11.67
C GLY A 11 1.37 -13.31 13.18
N GLN A 12 2.64 -13.14 13.60
CA GLN A 12 3.07 -12.97 15.00
C GLN A 12 2.73 -11.59 15.57
N ALA A 13 1.44 -11.24 15.59
CA ALA A 13 0.91 -10.05 16.22
C ALA A 13 1.48 -8.72 15.70
N HIS A 14 1.69 -8.59 14.38
CA HIS A 14 2.02 -7.31 13.77
C HIS A 14 0.94 -6.88 12.77
N TRP A 15 0.94 -5.58 12.51
CA TRP A 15 0.06 -4.93 11.56
C TRP A 15 0.81 -4.69 10.25
N TYR A 16 0.09 -4.90 9.17
CA TYR A 16 0.50 -4.68 7.81
C TYR A 16 -0.49 -3.71 7.15
N ALA A 17 -0.01 -2.87 6.25
CA ALA A 17 -0.88 -2.08 5.39
C ALA A 17 -0.32 -1.97 3.98
N ASP A 18 -1.21 -1.90 3.00
CA ASP A 18 -0.87 -1.65 1.62
C ASP A 18 -1.79 -0.63 0.96
N ILE A 19 -1.34 -0.15 -0.19
CA ILE A 19 -2.10 0.70 -1.10
C ILE A 19 -2.08 0.06 -2.48
N ASP A 20 -3.28 -0.23 -2.99
CA ASP A 20 -3.47 -0.83 -4.31
C ASP A 20 -4.62 -0.16 -5.07
N ASP A 21 -4.81 -0.50 -6.35
CA ASP A 21 -6.03 -0.17 -7.07
C ASP A 21 -7.20 -1.02 -6.53
N ALA A 22 -8.31 -0.38 -6.22
CA ALA A 22 -9.52 -1.04 -5.75
C ALA A 22 -10.13 -1.95 -6.82
N ASP A 23 -9.86 -1.62 -8.09
CA ASP A 23 -10.30 -2.38 -9.25
C ASP A 23 -9.35 -3.55 -9.56
N ASP A 24 -8.24 -3.70 -8.83
CA ASP A 24 -7.32 -4.83 -8.96
C ASP A 24 -7.97 -6.11 -8.35
N PRO A 25 -8.29 -7.12 -9.18
CA PRO A 25 -8.92 -8.35 -8.71
C PRO A 25 -7.97 -9.20 -7.87
N GLN A 26 -6.66 -9.05 -8.05
CA GLN A 26 -5.64 -9.79 -7.31
C GLN A 26 -4.59 -8.80 -6.80
N PRO A 27 -4.80 -8.23 -5.61
CA PRO A 27 -3.93 -7.21 -5.06
C PRO A 27 -2.70 -7.84 -4.36
N ASP A 28 -1.88 -8.54 -5.15
CA ASP A 28 -0.63 -9.21 -4.79
C ASP A 28 0.63 -8.40 -5.16
N ASP A 29 0.46 -7.34 -5.92
CA ASP A 29 1.53 -6.40 -6.29
C ASP A 29 1.07 -4.96 -6.02
N PRO A 30 1.01 -4.54 -4.75
CA PRO A 30 0.55 -3.20 -4.41
C PRO A 30 1.53 -2.13 -4.91
N PHE A 31 1.08 -0.88 -4.99
CA PHE A 31 1.96 0.26 -5.27
C PHE A 31 2.87 0.61 -4.09
N TRP A 32 2.45 0.22 -2.89
CA TRP A 32 3.17 0.45 -1.66
C TRP A 32 2.67 -0.48 -0.56
N TYR A 33 3.56 -0.83 0.36
CA TYR A 33 3.20 -1.54 1.58
C TYR A 33 4.11 -1.13 2.75
N VAL A 34 3.63 -1.40 3.96
CA VAL A 34 4.41 -1.41 5.18
C VAL A 34 4.09 -2.68 5.96
N ASP A 35 5.12 -3.27 6.53
CA ASP A 35 5.03 -4.50 7.32
C ASP A 35 5.64 -4.29 8.71
N ARG A 36 5.34 -5.20 9.65
CA ARG A 36 5.86 -5.23 11.03
C ARG A 36 5.54 -3.98 11.85
N CYS A 37 4.39 -3.34 11.60
CA CYS A 37 3.87 -2.29 12.48
C CYS A 37 3.44 -2.87 13.83
N ARG A 38 3.76 -2.18 14.92
CA ARG A 38 3.44 -2.63 16.29
C ARG A 38 1.98 -2.46 16.64
N THR A 39 1.29 -1.50 16.03
CA THR A 39 -0.12 -1.19 16.30
C THR A 39 -0.87 -0.91 14.99
N GLN A 40 -2.19 -1.08 15.04
CA GLN A 40 -3.08 -0.74 13.92
C GLN A 40 -2.96 0.74 13.55
N ALA A 41 -2.89 1.61 14.56
CA ALA A 41 -2.75 3.05 14.37
C ALA A 41 -1.47 3.39 13.60
N GLN A 42 -0.35 2.74 13.94
CA GLN A 42 0.91 2.94 13.21
C GLN A 42 0.78 2.56 11.73
N ALA A 43 0.16 1.42 11.43
CA ALA A 43 -0.05 0.98 10.05
C ALA A 43 -0.98 1.94 9.29
N LEU A 44 -2.05 2.40 9.95
CA LEU A 44 -3.01 3.34 9.38
C LEU A 44 -2.40 4.72 9.11
N ASP A 45 -1.62 5.26 10.05
CA ASP A 45 -0.97 6.57 9.91
C ASP A 45 0.04 6.57 8.76
N ALA A 46 0.83 5.49 8.65
CA ALA A 46 1.75 5.28 7.54
C ALA A 46 1.00 5.22 6.20
N ALA A 47 -0.07 4.40 6.13
CA ALA A 47 -0.87 4.26 4.93
C ALA A 47 -1.55 5.58 4.52
N CYS A 48 -2.10 6.35 5.45
CA CYS A 48 -2.70 7.65 5.16
C CYS A 48 -1.68 8.66 4.60
N THR A 49 -0.47 8.66 5.17
CA THR A 49 0.63 9.51 4.71
C THR A 49 1.00 9.18 3.26
N GLU A 50 1.19 7.90 2.96
CA GLU A 50 1.57 7.47 1.62
C GLU A 50 0.42 7.62 0.61
N LEU A 51 -0.81 7.32 1.00
CA LEU A 51 -2.00 7.49 0.16
C LEU A 51 -2.13 8.93 -0.32
N SER A 52 -1.85 9.91 0.54
CA SER A 52 -1.84 11.32 0.17
C SER A 52 -0.78 11.63 -0.90
N ALA A 53 0.42 11.04 -0.79
CA ALA A 53 1.49 11.21 -1.76
C ALA A 53 1.16 10.55 -3.12
N LEU A 54 0.74 9.29 -3.12
CA LEU A 54 0.33 8.56 -4.31
C LEU A 54 -0.87 9.21 -5.00
N SER A 55 -1.87 9.66 -4.24
CA SER A 55 -3.02 10.37 -4.79
C SER A 55 -2.64 11.65 -5.52
N LYS A 56 -1.64 12.39 -5.01
CA LYS A 56 -1.13 13.60 -5.69
C LYS A 56 -0.44 13.25 -7.00
N ARG A 57 0.40 12.20 -7.00
CA ARG A 57 1.08 11.70 -8.20
C ARG A 57 0.07 11.23 -9.26
N ALA A 58 -0.88 10.38 -8.87
CA ALA A 58 -1.94 9.89 -9.76
C ALA A 58 -2.74 11.04 -10.38
N ARG A 59 -3.11 12.07 -9.59
CA ARG A 59 -3.83 13.24 -10.11
C ARG A 59 -3.04 14.09 -11.10
N ARG A 60 -1.71 14.09 -11.03
CA ARG A 60 -0.86 14.76 -12.03
C ARG A 60 -0.69 13.95 -13.31
N GLY A 61 -1.16 12.70 -13.33
CA GLY A 61 -0.94 11.76 -14.42
C GLY A 61 0.43 11.09 -14.35
N ASP A 62 1.11 11.14 -13.20
CA ASP A 62 2.38 10.44 -13.02
C ASP A 62 2.14 8.92 -13.06
N HIS A 63 3.08 8.18 -13.64
CA HIS A 63 3.08 6.74 -13.54
C HIS A 63 3.40 6.31 -12.08
N LEU A 64 2.59 5.40 -11.55
CA LEU A 64 2.80 4.78 -10.25
C LEU A 64 3.38 3.40 -10.48
N HIS A 65 4.58 3.19 -9.94
CA HIS A 65 5.28 1.93 -10.02
C HIS A 65 4.74 0.94 -9.00
N ARG A 66 4.57 -0.29 -9.45
CA ARG A 66 4.28 -1.43 -8.59
C ARG A 66 5.51 -1.83 -7.77
N VAL A 67 5.32 -2.49 -6.63
CA VAL A 67 6.46 -2.91 -5.79
C VAL A 67 7.32 -3.94 -6.52
N LEU A 68 6.73 -4.87 -7.26
CA LEU A 68 7.44 -5.87 -8.04
C LEU A 68 8.33 -5.22 -9.11
N GLU A 69 7.84 -4.15 -9.76
CA GLU A 69 8.63 -3.41 -10.76
C GLU A 69 9.90 -2.79 -10.14
N ILE A 70 9.82 -2.32 -8.90
CA ILE A 70 10.92 -1.65 -8.20
C ILE A 70 11.90 -2.65 -7.59
N THR A 71 11.37 -3.70 -6.96
CA THR A 71 12.15 -4.60 -6.09
C THR A 71 12.48 -5.94 -6.73
N GLY A 72 11.73 -6.35 -7.76
CA GLY A 72 11.79 -7.69 -8.34
C GLY A 72 11.20 -8.78 -7.44
N VAL A 73 10.54 -8.41 -6.33
CA VAL A 73 9.97 -9.33 -5.34
C VAL A 73 8.47 -9.02 -5.16
N ALA A 74 7.62 -10.04 -5.25
CA ALA A 74 6.20 -9.92 -4.95
C ALA A 74 5.96 -9.84 -3.43
N VAL A 75 4.92 -9.12 -3.01
CA VAL A 75 4.61 -8.82 -1.60
C VAL A 75 3.54 -9.75 -1.05
#